data_AF-A0A938IZS9-F1
#
_entry.id   AF-A0A938IZS9-F1
#
_cell.length_a   1.000
_cell.length_b   1.000
_cell.length_c   1.000
_cell.angle_alpha   90.00
_cell.angle_beta   90.00
_cell.angle_gamma   90.00
#
_symmetry.space_group_name_H-M   'P 1'
#
loop_
_entity.id
_entity.type
_entity.pdbx_description
1 polymer ?
#
loop_
_entity_poly.entity_id
_entity_poly.type
_entity_poly.pdbx_seq_one_letter_code
_entity_poly.pdbx_strand_id
1 'polypeptide(L)'
;MARGRAARGSGRGRTVLVFVAAAIVLVGAGGLGGWLVVSGGSEGISAPVATGSLPPASQPPASVPPGASVVPAGTGATVPTGAMAYATADGRVWVGDGASPAVEVAQGAAIGRGDQSAVELAPTGDVVAFVRADASLAIVAAAGGAPTVVATDVAVSSLGSEQIIAWSPQGERLAYIAVGTQAIADAAVDRTTPPAPGTFANPLPVGVLGNVVSVVDRTGRLVAQIGNPSERNYVAVTASPVDDVLILSSTIPGIAQRYTLVAGGFGSNTEIPTLFSLDSPRFGPDGTYFVGVGSAKGQRELIAVSIEDFSRTQLATSERICDPTPSPDGTRVVFGSGPTCARLGLVPSAGGVLLDVTPPDTPDTATFEAGALGWTAEGRYVTFPRCRLDAGRISCGGPAQFLDPDVSRVVDGPSAATVRPLVVALVGNVYLDVSVRGLEEYQQSFLIDAALQASLTEVTEEGRISGSIQQDGAELAIDLSAGEGGFVTGRIALTDPTTGVERRYAVLGRLSAVGLRVFGISGIWMTTEDLPFTSGKFDIAVRRR
;
A
#
# COMPACT_ATOMS: atom_id res chain seq x y z
N MET A 1 -54.23 8.79 -30.60
CA MET A 1 -54.10 9.51 -29.31
C MET A 1 -53.83 8.46 -28.24
N ALA A 2 -52.80 8.44 -27.40
CA ALA A 2 -51.81 9.42 -27.02
C ALA A 2 -50.49 8.73 -26.58
N ARG A 3 -49.38 9.40 -26.94
CA ARG A 3 -48.02 9.50 -26.39
C ARG A 3 -47.49 8.49 -25.36
N GLY A 4 -46.37 7.87 -25.73
CA GLY A 4 -45.39 7.27 -24.82
C GLY A 4 -44.48 8.29 -24.13
N ARG A 5 -43.91 7.87 -22.99
CA ARG A 5 -42.81 8.53 -22.28
C ARG A 5 -41.70 7.50 -22.09
N ALA A 6 -40.60 7.68 -22.79
CA ALA A 6 -39.33 7.02 -22.51
C ALA A 6 -38.64 7.79 -21.37
N ALA A 7 -38.42 7.14 -20.23
CA ALA A 7 -37.58 7.68 -19.16
C ALA A 7 -36.12 7.29 -19.45
N ARG A 8 -35.27 8.30 -19.65
CA ARG A 8 -33.81 8.16 -19.76
C ARG A 8 -33.24 7.74 -18.40
N GLY A 9 -32.46 6.66 -18.37
CA GLY A 9 -31.64 6.30 -17.22
C GLY A 9 -30.32 7.07 -17.25
N SER A 10 -30.18 8.06 -16.36
CA SER A 10 -28.98 8.91 -16.23
C SER A 10 -28.26 8.67 -14.89
N GLY A 11 -27.58 7.53 -14.74
CA GLY A 11 -26.93 7.18 -13.47
C GLY A 11 -25.55 6.50 -13.55
N ARG A 12 -25.21 5.86 -14.68
CA ARG A 12 -23.98 5.03 -14.78
C ARG A 12 -22.72 5.80 -15.23
N GLY A 13 -22.85 6.95 -15.87
CA GLY A 13 -21.70 7.70 -16.43
C GLY A 13 -20.93 8.54 -15.41
N ARG A 14 -21.61 9.04 -14.37
CA ARG A 14 -21.02 9.99 -13.40
C ARG A 14 -19.99 9.36 -12.46
N THR A 15 -20.16 8.10 -12.07
CA THR A 15 -19.31 7.47 -11.03
C THR A 15 -17.90 7.17 -11.55
N VAL A 16 -17.75 6.72 -12.79
CA VAL A 16 -16.41 6.44 -13.39
C VAL A 16 -15.64 7.74 -13.65
N LEU A 17 -16.34 8.81 -14.04
CA LEU A 17 -15.75 10.15 -14.22
C LEU A 17 -15.18 10.72 -12.91
N VAL A 18 -15.88 10.53 -11.79
CA VAL A 18 -15.44 10.99 -10.47
C VAL A 18 -14.16 10.27 -10.03
N PHE A 19 -13.96 9.00 -10.38
CA PHE A 19 -12.72 8.27 -10.11
C PHE A 19 -11.52 8.77 -10.94
N VAL A 20 -11.75 9.17 -12.20
CA VAL A 20 -10.68 9.69 -13.08
C VAL A 20 -10.30 11.11 -12.70
N ALA A 21 -11.27 11.96 -12.36
CA ALA A 21 -11.02 13.27 -11.79
C ALA A 21 -10.32 13.17 -10.43
N ALA A 22 -10.75 12.26 -9.55
CA ALA A 22 -10.12 12.08 -8.24
C ALA A 22 -8.69 11.54 -8.34
N ALA A 23 -8.38 10.60 -9.24
CA ALA A 23 -7.02 10.08 -9.41
C ALA A 23 -6.05 11.12 -10.01
N ILE A 24 -6.53 12.02 -10.87
CA ILE A 24 -5.73 13.12 -11.44
C ILE A 24 -5.61 14.28 -10.41
N VAL A 25 -6.65 14.54 -9.60
CA VAL A 25 -6.65 15.58 -8.56
C VAL A 25 -5.92 15.15 -7.28
N LEU A 26 -5.86 13.85 -6.96
CA LEU A 26 -5.11 13.32 -5.81
C LEU A 26 -3.59 13.50 -5.94
N VAL A 27 -3.11 13.73 -7.16
CA VAL A 27 -1.72 14.13 -7.44
C VAL A 27 -1.51 15.63 -7.18
N GLY A 28 -2.55 16.46 -7.12
CA GLY A 28 -2.45 17.93 -7.03
C GLY A 28 -3.02 18.62 -5.78
N ALA A 29 -3.70 17.92 -4.85
CA ALA A 29 -4.41 18.56 -3.74
C ALA A 29 -3.74 18.44 -2.36
N GLY A 30 -2.41 18.30 -2.30
CA GLY A 30 -1.62 18.31 -1.06
C GLY A 30 -0.81 19.59 -0.90
N GLY A 31 -1.43 20.74 -0.66
CA GLY A 31 -0.65 21.96 -0.46
C GLY A 31 -1.42 23.26 -0.34
N LEU A 32 -2.17 23.45 0.74
CA LEU A 32 -2.49 24.80 1.22
C LEU A 32 -2.46 24.82 2.75
N GLY A 33 -1.34 25.28 3.31
CA GLY A 33 -1.16 25.47 4.74
C GLY A 33 0.05 26.33 5.09
N GLY A 34 -0.12 27.65 5.09
CA GLY A 34 0.57 28.58 5.98
C GLY A 34 2.07 28.85 5.74
N TRP A 35 2.36 29.91 4.97
CA TRP A 35 3.67 30.57 4.97
C TRP A 35 3.92 31.28 6.30
N LEU A 36 5.05 31.00 6.96
CA LEU A 36 5.69 31.94 7.88
C LEU A 36 7.08 32.28 7.31
N VAL A 37 7.21 33.52 6.86
CA VAL A 37 8.47 34.11 6.39
C VAL A 37 9.37 34.37 7.61
N VAL A 38 10.53 33.72 7.65
CA VAL A 38 11.65 34.16 8.49
C VAL A 38 12.75 34.67 7.56
N SER A 39 12.94 35.99 7.59
CA SER A 39 14.02 36.70 6.91
C SER A 39 15.35 36.55 7.65
N GLY A 40 16.39 36.17 6.91
CA GLY A 40 17.80 36.32 7.27
C GLY A 40 18.60 35.84 6.05
N GLY A 41 19.32 36.67 5.32
CA GLY A 41 20.37 37.56 5.78
C GLY A 41 21.59 37.17 4.95
N SER A 42 21.80 37.88 3.84
CA SER A 42 22.86 37.67 2.87
C SER A 42 24.22 38.05 3.46
N GLU A 43 25.20 37.14 3.45
CA GLU A 43 26.62 37.51 3.43
C GLU A 43 27.37 36.56 2.50
N GLY A 44 27.97 37.13 1.44
CA GLY A 44 28.81 36.44 0.50
C GLY A 44 30.25 36.38 0.98
N ILE A 45 31.01 35.38 0.52
CA ILE A 45 32.47 35.42 0.53
C ILE A 45 33.00 34.88 -0.81
N SER A 46 33.86 35.70 -1.39
CA SER A 46 34.57 35.56 -2.66
C SER A 46 35.59 34.44 -2.67
N ALA A 47 35.78 33.83 -3.84
CA ALA A 47 36.94 33.00 -4.18
C ALA A 47 38.17 33.87 -4.53
N PRO A 48 39.39 33.33 -4.37
CA PRO A 48 40.52 33.74 -5.19
C PRO A 48 41.06 32.59 -6.06
N VAL A 49 41.39 32.98 -7.29
CA VAL A 49 42.13 32.23 -8.30
C VAL A 49 43.62 32.22 -7.94
N ALA A 50 44.32 31.10 -8.15
CA ALA A 50 45.76 31.09 -8.38
C ALA A 50 46.18 29.95 -9.33
N THR A 51 47.13 30.29 -10.19
CA THR A 51 47.59 29.67 -11.43
C THR A 51 48.86 28.81 -11.30
N GLY A 52 49.03 27.86 -12.23
CA GLY A 52 50.31 27.23 -12.62
C GLY A 52 50.62 25.90 -11.91
N SER A 53 51.17 24.84 -12.51
CA SER A 53 51.82 24.60 -13.81
C SER A 53 52.07 23.08 -13.95
N LEU A 54 51.97 22.51 -15.15
CA LEU A 54 52.26 21.10 -15.47
C LEU A 54 53.76 20.81 -15.63
N PRO A 55 54.21 19.59 -15.28
CA PRO A 55 55.17 18.87 -16.15
C PRO A 55 54.83 17.35 -16.23
N PRO A 56 55.62 16.48 -16.90
CA PRO A 56 55.29 15.91 -18.21
C PRO A 56 54.98 14.39 -18.17
N ALA A 57 54.53 13.88 -19.31
CA ALA A 57 54.22 12.47 -19.56
C ALA A 57 55.47 11.57 -19.60
N SER A 58 55.41 10.43 -18.92
CA SER A 58 56.28 9.26 -19.16
C SER A 58 55.60 7.96 -18.74
N GLN A 59 55.17 7.20 -19.76
CA GLN A 59 55.00 5.73 -19.93
C GLN A 59 54.49 4.78 -18.82
N PRO A 60 53.82 3.67 -19.20
CA PRO A 60 52.85 2.96 -18.36
C PRO A 60 53.45 1.79 -17.57
N PRO A 61 52.94 1.47 -16.36
CA PRO A 61 53.18 0.18 -15.75
C PRO A 61 51.94 -0.74 -15.80
N ALA A 62 52.25 -1.97 -16.16
CA ALA A 62 51.56 -3.25 -15.98
C ALA A 62 50.24 -3.30 -15.19
N SER A 63 49.30 -4.03 -15.76
CA SER A 63 48.08 -4.56 -15.14
C SER A 63 48.35 -5.25 -13.79
N VAL A 64 47.77 -4.71 -12.72
CA VAL A 64 47.67 -5.32 -11.39
C VAL A 64 46.23 -5.84 -11.22
N PRO A 65 46.01 -7.09 -10.80
CA PRO A 65 44.65 -7.62 -10.57
C PRO A 65 43.98 -6.89 -9.40
N PRO A 66 42.63 -6.79 -9.37
CA PRO A 66 41.92 -6.03 -8.35
C PRO A 66 42.13 -6.66 -6.97
N GLY A 67 42.95 -6.00 -6.16
CA GLY A 67 43.05 -6.26 -4.73
C GLY A 67 41.74 -5.87 -4.06
N ALA A 68 41.16 -6.83 -3.34
CA ALA A 68 40.04 -6.60 -2.46
C ALA A 68 40.36 -5.43 -1.52
N SER A 69 39.58 -4.35 -1.63
CA SER A 69 39.51 -3.35 -0.57
C SER A 69 38.90 -4.03 0.65
N VAL A 70 39.77 -4.45 1.56
CA VAL A 70 39.40 -4.84 2.92
C VAL A 70 38.97 -3.57 3.63
N VAL A 71 37.66 -3.31 3.62
CA VAL A 71 37.03 -2.41 4.59
C VAL A 71 37.31 -3.03 5.97
N PRO A 72 37.83 -2.27 6.96
CA PRO A 72 37.98 -2.80 8.30
C PRO A 72 36.60 -3.20 8.81
N ALA A 73 36.43 -4.48 9.13
CA ALA A 73 35.26 -4.98 9.82
C ALA A 73 35.13 -4.25 11.16
N GLY A 74 34.23 -3.28 11.22
CA GLY A 74 33.81 -2.70 12.48
C GLY A 74 33.16 -3.79 13.32
N THR A 75 33.83 -4.20 14.39
CA THR A 75 33.33 -5.09 15.45
C THR A 75 32.33 -4.40 16.38
N GLY A 76 31.58 -3.43 15.86
CA GLY A 76 30.45 -2.82 16.54
C GLY A 76 29.19 -3.54 16.12
N ALA A 77 28.57 -4.27 17.05
CA ALA A 77 27.20 -4.69 16.90
C ALA A 77 26.33 -3.47 16.56
N THR A 78 25.87 -3.37 15.31
CA THR A 78 24.79 -2.43 15.00
C THR A 78 23.61 -2.82 15.87
N VAL A 79 23.05 -1.82 16.57
CA VAL A 79 21.87 -2.01 17.40
C VAL A 79 20.65 -1.86 16.49
N PRO A 80 19.56 -2.60 16.71
CA PRO A 80 18.31 -2.36 15.99
C PRO A 80 17.91 -0.88 16.06
N THR A 81 17.45 -0.31 14.96
CA THR A 81 16.98 1.07 14.92
C THR A 81 15.60 1.14 14.27
N GLY A 82 14.94 2.29 14.35
CA GLY A 82 13.66 2.54 13.70
C GLY A 82 12.48 2.46 14.67
N ALA A 83 11.56 3.42 14.55
CA ALA A 83 10.45 3.56 15.48
C ALA A 83 9.51 2.35 15.44
N MET A 84 9.03 1.93 16.60
CA MET A 84 8.12 0.80 16.78
C MET A 84 7.13 1.09 17.88
N ALA A 85 5.92 0.57 17.72
CA ALA A 85 4.97 0.44 18.81
C ALA A 85 4.98 -0.97 19.38
N TYR A 86 4.88 -1.07 20.70
CA TYR A 86 4.77 -2.33 21.43
C TYR A 86 3.46 -2.35 22.21
N ALA A 87 2.84 -3.51 22.30
CA ALA A 87 1.77 -3.77 23.25
C ALA A 87 2.11 -4.99 24.10
N THR A 88 1.90 -4.87 25.40
CA THR A 88 2.13 -5.95 26.37
C THR A 88 0.85 -6.77 26.59
N ALA A 89 1.00 -8.00 27.10
CA ALA A 89 -0.14 -8.87 27.42
C ALA A 89 -1.08 -8.30 28.50
N ASP A 90 -0.63 -7.31 29.28
CA ASP A 90 -1.44 -6.58 30.27
C ASP A 90 -2.02 -5.25 29.72
N GLY A 91 -1.88 -4.99 28.42
CA GLY A 91 -2.55 -3.88 27.73
C GLY A 91 -1.85 -2.52 27.87
N ARG A 92 -0.55 -2.50 28.18
CA ARG A 92 0.27 -1.28 28.11
C ARG A 92 0.82 -1.09 26.71
N VAL A 93 0.90 0.16 26.27
CA VAL A 93 1.38 0.56 24.94
C VAL A 93 2.65 1.39 25.10
N TRP A 94 3.68 1.00 24.36
CA TRP A 94 4.99 1.62 24.41
C TRP A 94 5.46 2.03 23.02
N VAL A 95 6.34 3.02 22.95
CA VAL A 95 7.05 3.43 21.74
C VAL A 95 8.55 3.36 21.98
N GLY A 96 9.30 2.81 21.05
CA GLY A 96 10.76 2.74 21.12
C GLY A 96 11.38 2.48 19.77
N ASP A 97 12.69 2.25 19.76
CA ASP A 97 13.50 2.03 18.55
C ASP A 97 14.26 0.70 18.56
N GLY A 98 14.02 -0.14 19.57
CA GLY A 98 14.75 -1.39 19.83
C GLY A 98 16.14 -1.21 20.45
N ALA A 99 16.75 -0.01 20.38
CA ALA A 99 18.05 0.31 20.95
C ALA A 99 17.97 0.93 22.34
N SER A 100 16.98 1.81 22.51
CA SER A 100 16.76 2.65 23.67
C SER A 100 15.61 2.09 24.52
N PRO A 101 15.55 2.40 25.83
CA PRO A 101 14.39 2.07 26.64
C PRO A 101 13.11 2.64 26.01
N ALA A 102 12.13 1.77 25.78
CA ALA A 102 10.83 2.21 25.26
C ALA A 102 10.12 3.10 26.29
N VAL A 103 9.32 4.04 25.79
CA VAL A 103 8.51 4.97 26.56
C VAL A 103 7.08 4.46 26.59
N GLU A 104 6.48 4.31 27.77
CA GLU A 104 5.07 3.99 27.91
C GLU A 104 4.22 5.21 27.52
N VAL A 105 3.32 5.05 26.55
CA VAL A 105 2.49 6.14 26.03
C VAL A 105 1.02 6.00 26.37
N ALA A 106 0.55 4.78 26.64
CA ALA A 106 -0.86 4.53 27.01
C ALA A 106 -1.05 3.19 27.74
N GLN A 107 -2.24 3.01 28.31
CA GLN A 107 -2.69 1.77 28.95
C GLN A 107 -4.13 1.42 28.53
N GLY A 108 -4.53 0.18 28.80
CA GLY A 108 -5.88 -0.31 28.54
C GLY A 108 -6.13 -0.74 27.09
N ALA A 109 -5.07 -1.12 26.37
CA ALA A 109 -5.21 -1.76 25.06
C ALA A 109 -6.01 -3.07 25.18
N ALA A 110 -6.88 -3.32 24.21
CA ALA A 110 -7.62 -4.57 24.11
C ALA A 110 -6.67 -5.74 23.85
N ILE A 111 -6.96 -6.87 24.50
CA ILE A 111 -6.19 -8.11 24.37
C ILE A 111 -7.05 -9.14 23.65
N GLY A 112 -6.57 -9.59 22.49
CA GLY A 112 -7.22 -10.58 21.64
C GLY A 112 -6.56 -11.96 21.70
N ARG A 113 -6.71 -12.72 20.62
CA ARG A 113 -6.08 -14.05 20.49
C ARG A 113 -4.56 -13.95 20.60
N GLY A 114 -3.97 -14.85 21.39
CA GLY A 114 -2.52 -14.89 21.57
C GLY A 114 -1.97 -13.69 22.32
N ASP A 115 -2.76 -13.08 23.21
CA ASP A 115 -2.39 -11.92 24.01
C ASP A 115 -2.06 -10.66 23.18
N GLN A 116 -2.48 -10.63 21.90
CA GLN A 116 -2.16 -9.55 20.98
C GLN A 116 -3.08 -8.34 21.11
N SER A 117 -2.56 -7.16 20.78
CA SER A 117 -3.34 -5.93 20.64
C SER A 117 -3.24 -5.36 19.23
N ALA A 118 -4.25 -4.60 18.83
CA ALA A 118 -4.15 -3.75 17.65
C ALA A 118 -3.48 -2.44 18.04
N VAL A 119 -2.22 -2.27 17.63
CA VAL A 119 -1.41 -1.07 17.82
C VAL A 119 -0.66 -0.77 16.52
N GLU A 120 -0.56 0.50 16.12
CA GLU A 120 0.13 0.90 14.89
C GLU A 120 0.64 2.34 14.98
N LEU A 121 1.91 2.57 14.61
CA LEU A 121 2.45 3.92 14.42
C LEU A 121 1.90 4.51 13.13
N ALA A 122 1.52 5.79 13.15
CA ALA A 122 1.26 6.51 11.91
C ALA A 122 2.55 6.55 11.04
N PRO A 123 2.46 6.56 9.70
CA PRO A 123 3.62 6.66 8.81
C PRO A 123 4.52 7.89 9.08
N THR A 124 3.95 8.93 9.68
CA THR A 124 4.64 10.15 10.13
C THR A 124 5.46 9.96 11.42
N GLY A 125 5.26 8.86 12.15
CA GLY A 125 5.95 8.53 13.41
C GLY A 125 5.54 9.37 14.63
N ASP A 126 4.62 10.32 14.48
CA ASP A 126 4.23 11.29 15.51
C ASP A 126 3.14 10.78 16.46
N VAL A 127 2.31 9.83 16.02
CA VAL A 127 1.20 9.26 16.81
C VAL A 127 1.13 7.73 16.72
N VAL A 128 0.61 7.11 17.77
CA VAL A 128 0.26 5.69 17.85
C VAL A 128 -1.25 5.55 17.91
N ALA A 129 -1.81 4.74 17.03
CA ALA A 129 -3.18 4.25 17.16
C ALA A 129 -3.21 2.94 17.94
N PHE A 130 -4.23 2.76 18.78
CA PHE A 130 -4.48 1.49 19.44
C PHE A 130 -5.96 1.29 19.76
N VAL A 131 -6.37 0.03 19.81
CA VAL A 131 -7.74 -0.36 20.21
C VAL A 131 -7.76 -0.60 21.72
N ARG A 132 -8.72 0.02 22.41
CA ARG A 132 -8.93 -0.08 23.86
C ARG A 132 -9.89 -1.21 24.21
N ALA A 133 -9.80 -1.71 25.44
CA ALA A 133 -10.64 -2.79 25.95
C ALA A 133 -12.15 -2.50 25.94
N ASP A 134 -12.54 -1.22 25.91
CA ASP A 134 -13.92 -0.75 25.77
C ASP A 134 -14.38 -0.63 24.29
N ALA A 135 -13.65 -1.25 23.37
CA ALA A 135 -13.88 -1.22 21.92
C ALA A 135 -13.74 0.18 21.28
N SER A 136 -13.11 1.13 21.98
CA SER A 136 -12.76 2.42 21.39
C SER A 136 -11.42 2.39 20.65
N LEU A 137 -11.35 3.10 19.53
CA LEU A 137 -10.11 3.39 18.82
C LEU A 137 -9.55 4.71 19.36
N ALA A 138 -8.31 4.69 19.84
CA ALA A 138 -7.64 5.86 20.38
C ALA A 138 -6.33 6.13 19.66
N ILE A 139 -5.95 7.42 19.62
CA ILE A 139 -4.64 7.88 19.17
C ILE A 139 -3.94 8.62 20.30
N VAL A 140 -2.63 8.46 20.42
CA VAL A 140 -1.80 9.17 21.40
C VAL A 140 -0.50 9.61 20.73
N ALA A 141 0.06 10.75 21.15
CA ALA A 141 1.36 11.18 20.66
C ALA A 141 2.44 10.15 21.01
N ALA A 142 3.37 9.90 20.09
CA ALA A 142 4.47 8.96 20.28
C ALA A 142 5.42 9.39 21.41
N ALA A 143 5.46 10.69 21.73
CA ALA A 143 6.18 11.25 22.88
C ALA A 143 5.42 11.10 24.22
N GLY A 144 4.22 10.48 24.20
CA GLY A 144 3.31 10.40 25.35
C GLY A 144 2.31 11.55 25.41
N GLY A 145 1.28 11.39 26.25
CA GLY A 145 0.21 12.37 26.41
C GLY A 145 -1.13 11.70 26.73
N ALA A 146 -2.21 12.50 26.74
CA ALA A 146 -3.56 11.96 26.91
C ALA A 146 -4.05 11.34 25.58
N PRO A 147 -4.51 10.07 25.57
CA PRO A 147 -5.12 9.48 24.39
C PRO A 147 -6.41 10.20 23.99
N THR A 148 -6.59 10.41 22.69
CA THR A 148 -7.83 10.93 22.10
C THR A 148 -8.60 9.78 21.46
N VAL A 149 -9.86 9.59 21.87
CA VAL A 149 -10.74 8.60 21.26
C VAL A 149 -11.27 9.13 19.94
N VAL A 150 -11.08 8.38 18.86
CA VAL A 150 -11.49 8.73 17.49
C VAL A 150 -12.62 7.86 16.96
N ALA A 151 -12.89 6.71 17.59
CA ALA A 151 -14.08 5.87 17.34
C ALA A 151 -14.43 5.01 18.55
N THR A 152 -15.65 4.46 18.60
CA THR A 152 -16.18 3.70 19.76
C THR A 152 -16.79 2.35 19.39
N ASP A 153 -16.62 1.90 18.15
CA ASP A 153 -17.35 0.80 17.55
C ASP A 153 -16.42 -0.27 16.95
N VAL A 154 -15.18 -0.39 17.44
CA VAL A 154 -14.21 -1.34 16.91
C VAL A 154 -14.65 -2.79 17.18
N ALA A 155 -14.57 -3.64 16.16
CA ALA A 155 -14.85 -5.07 16.29
C ALA A 155 -13.69 -5.82 16.97
N VAL A 156 -13.71 -5.87 18.30
CA VAL A 156 -12.65 -6.52 19.11
C VAL A 156 -12.58 -8.04 18.95
N SER A 157 -13.61 -8.69 18.38
CA SER A 157 -13.64 -10.14 18.15
C SER A 157 -12.62 -10.62 17.10
N SER A 158 -12.11 -9.72 16.26
CA SER A 158 -11.09 -9.99 15.25
C SER A 158 -9.64 -9.73 15.73
N LEU A 159 -9.46 -9.33 17.00
CA LEU A 159 -8.14 -9.03 17.54
C LEU A 159 -7.25 -10.27 17.64
N GLY A 160 -6.01 -10.12 17.16
CA GLY A 160 -4.98 -11.14 17.24
C GLY A 160 -5.05 -12.24 16.18
N SER A 161 -6.04 -12.19 15.27
CA SER A 161 -6.08 -13.08 14.10
C SER A 161 -5.44 -12.47 12.86
N GLU A 162 -5.70 -11.18 12.60
CA GLU A 162 -5.17 -10.43 11.45
C GLU A 162 -5.08 -8.93 11.80
N GLN A 163 -4.60 -8.11 10.85
CA GLN A 163 -4.56 -6.66 11.01
C GLN A 163 -5.96 -6.07 10.90
N ILE A 164 -6.39 -5.30 11.90
CA ILE A 164 -7.74 -4.73 11.96
C ILE A 164 -7.79 -3.20 11.98
N ILE A 165 -6.63 -2.54 12.00
CA ILE A 165 -6.45 -1.11 11.84
C ILE A 165 -5.36 -0.89 10.78
N ALA A 166 -5.44 0.21 10.03
CA ALA A 166 -4.41 0.58 9.06
C ALA A 166 -4.45 2.09 8.79
N TRP A 167 -3.28 2.74 8.82
CA TRP A 167 -3.15 4.15 8.46
C TRP A 167 -3.15 4.40 6.95
N SER A 168 -3.69 5.54 6.53
CA SER A 168 -3.46 6.07 5.18
C SER A 168 -1.96 6.40 4.99
N PRO A 169 -1.43 6.42 3.76
CA PRO A 169 -0.02 6.71 3.48
C PRO A 169 0.53 7.97 4.16
N GLN A 170 -0.27 9.05 4.21
CA GLN A 170 0.11 10.33 4.82
C GLN A 170 -0.18 10.40 6.32
N GLY A 171 -0.74 9.33 6.90
CA GLY A 171 -1.12 9.26 8.31
C GLY A 171 -2.32 10.14 8.71
N GLU A 172 -3.08 10.70 7.77
CA GLU A 172 -4.21 11.60 8.07
C GLU A 172 -5.51 10.87 8.44
N ARG A 173 -5.67 9.63 7.97
CA ARG A 173 -6.86 8.81 8.14
C ARG A 173 -6.50 7.43 8.66
N LEU A 174 -7.44 6.83 9.38
CA LEU A 174 -7.31 5.52 9.99
C LEU A 174 -8.51 4.65 9.61
N ALA A 175 -8.24 3.56 8.90
CA ALA A 175 -9.22 2.54 8.59
C ALA A 175 -9.24 1.50 9.71
N TYR A 176 -10.41 1.00 10.08
CA TYR A 176 -10.55 -0.03 11.10
C TYR A 176 -11.78 -0.92 10.88
N ILE A 177 -11.73 -2.14 11.40
CA ILE A 177 -12.89 -3.05 11.41
C ILE A 177 -13.87 -2.59 12.49
N ALA A 178 -15.07 -2.21 12.08
CA ALA A 178 -16.15 -1.73 12.95
C ALA A 178 -17.29 -2.75 13.03
N VAL A 179 -18.00 -2.76 14.17
CA VAL A 179 -19.19 -3.59 14.36
C VAL A 179 -20.31 -3.09 13.45
N GLY A 180 -20.81 -3.97 12.58
CA GLY A 180 -21.94 -3.64 11.72
C GLY A 180 -23.23 -3.50 12.52
N THR A 181 -24.07 -2.54 12.13
CA THR A 181 -25.37 -2.29 12.76
C THR A 181 -26.48 -2.28 11.72
N GLN A 182 -27.73 -2.42 12.15
CA GLN A 182 -28.87 -2.37 11.25
C GLN A 182 -28.95 -1.02 10.52
N ALA A 183 -28.62 0.09 11.21
CA ALA A 183 -28.58 1.42 10.58
C ALA A 183 -27.58 1.49 9.42
N ILE A 184 -26.43 0.79 9.55
CA ILE A 184 -25.43 0.71 8.49
C ILE A 184 -25.95 -0.15 7.33
N ALA A 185 -26.60 -1.29 7.63
CA ALA A 185 -27.23 -2.13 6.60
C ALA A 185 -28.27 -1.34 5.79
N ASP A 186 -29.15 -0.61 6.47
CA ASP A 186 -30.21 0.16 5.82
C ASP A 186 -29.61 1.26 4.93
N ALA A 187 -28.58 1.97 5.42
CA ALA A 187 -27.86 2.98 4.65
C ALA A 187 -27.06 2.41 3.46
N ALA A 188 -26.66 1.14 3.50
CA ALA A 188 -25.96 0.46 2.41
C ALA A 188 -26.91 0.05 1.28
N VAL A 189 -28.14 -0.36 1.60
CA VAL A 189 -29.17 -0.72 0.61
C VAL A 189 -29.48 0.45 -0.32
N ASP A 190 -29.55 1.67 0.22
CA ASP A 190 -29.77 2.90 -0.55
C ASP A 190 -28.61 3.25 -1.50
N ARG A 191 -27.43 2.65 -1.33
CA ARG A 191 -26.22 2.87 -2.14
C ARG A 191 -26.02 1.82 -3.25
N THR A 192 -26.89 0.82 -3.35
CA THR A 192 -26.66 -0.34 -4.23
C THR A 192 -26.71 0.03 -5.71
N THR A 193 -25.57 -0.14 -6.38
CA THR A 193 -25.50 -0.33 -7.84
C THR A 193 -25.71 -1.83 -8.10
N PRO A 194 -26.39 -2.27 -9.18
CA PRO A 194 -26.55 -3.70 -9.45
C PRO A 194 -25.20 -4.42 -9.45
N PRO A 195 -25.11 -5.62 -8.85
CA PRO A 195 -23.86 -6.37 -8.79
C PRO A 195 -23.24 -6.50 -10.18
N ALA A 196 -21.93 -6.25 -10.27
CA ALA A 196 -21.19 -6.43 -11.52
C ALA A 196 -21.24 -7.92 -11.95
N PRO A 197 -21.24 -8.23 -13.25
CA PRO A 197 -21.15 -9.62 -13.71
C PRO A 197 -19.93 -10.29 -13.06
N GLY A 198 -20.13 -11.42 -12.38
CA GLY A 198 -19.08 -12.15 -11.66
C GLY A 198 -19.01 -11.89 -10.15
N THR A 199 -19.82 -10.99 -9.59
CA THR A 199 -19.98 -10.88 -8.13
C THR A 199 -21.05 -11.85 -7.64
N PHE A 200 -20.67 -12.80 -6.81
CA PHE A 200 -21.61 -13.73 -6.19
C PHE A 200 -22.16 -13.09 -4.90
N ALA A 201 -23.38 -12.55 -4.95
CA ALA A 201 -24.10 -12.21 -3.72
C ALA A 201 -24.67 -13.52 -3.15
N ASN A 202 -24.14 -13.98 -2.01
CA ASN A 202 -24.74 -15.11 -1.30
C ASN A 202 -25.66 -14.51 -0.22
N PRO A 203 -27.00 -14.57 -0.37
CA PRO A 203 -27.90 -13.96 0.60
C PRO A 203 -27.73 -14.60 1.98
N LEU A 204 -27.58 -13.77 3.00
CA LEU A 204 -27.36 -14.21 4.38
C LEU A 204 -28.63 -14.78 5.02
N PRO A 205 -28.49 -15.58 6.11
CA PRO A 205 -29.58 -15.82 7.04
C PRO A 205 -30.11 -14.49 7.59
N VAL A 206 -31.44 -14.35 7.65
CA VAL A 206 -32.11 -13.14 8.14
C VAL A 206 -31.66 -12.82 9.57
N GLY A 207 -31.18 -11.59 9.80
CA GLY A 207 -30.86 -11.05 11.13
C GLY A 207 -29.41 -11.22 11.60
N VAL A 208 -28.52 -11.81 10.80
CA VAL A 208 -27.08 -11.83 11.11
C VAL A 208 -26.39 -10.65 10.43
N LEU A 209 -25.71 -9.81 11.22
CA LEU A 209 -24.90 -8.69 10.74
C LEU A 209 -23.42 -9.01 10.93
N GLY A 210 -22.64 -8.83 9.86
CA GLY A 210 -21.18 -8.85 9.89
C GLY A 210 -20.58 -7.50 10.27
N ASN A 211 -19.27 -7.45 10.40
CA ASN A 211 -18.51 -6.22 10.56
C ASN A 211 -18.34 -5.47 9.23
N VAL A 212 -18.08 -4.17 9.31
CA VAL A 212 -17.75 -3.28 8.18
C VAL A 212 -16.35 -2.68 8.35
N VAL A 213 -15.89 -1.93 7.36
CA VAL A 213 -14.70 -1.09 7.49
C VAL A 213 -15.12 0.36 7.61
N SER A 214 -14.75 1.00 8.72
CA SER A 214 -14.95 2.43 8.92
C SER A 214 -13.62 3.16 8.76
N VAL A 215 -13.67 4.39 8.25
CA VAL A 215 -12.50 5.25 8.09
C VAL A 215 -12.78 6.57 8.78
N VAL A 216 -11.91 6.97 9.69
CA VAL A 216 -11.98 8.25 10.40
C VAL A 216 -10.74 9.09 10.11
N ASP A 217 -10.88 10.42 10.19
CA ASP A 217 -9.70 11.29 10.30
C ASP A 217 -9.18 11.36 11.74
N ARG A 218 -8.05 12.04 11.95
CA ARG A 218 -7.44 12.20 13.29
C ARG A 218 -8.34 12.89 14.32
N THR A 219 -9.42 13.54 13.91
CA THR A 219 -10.39 14.17 14.82
C THR A 219 -11.53 13.23 15.23
N GLY A 220 -11.58 12.03 14.64
CA GLY A 220 -12.67 11.06 14.82
C GLY A 220 -13.87 11.30 13.93
N ARG A 221 -13.79 12.21 12.95
CA ARG A 221 -14.86 12.41 11.98
C ARG A 221 -14.86 11.24 11.00
N LEU A 222 -16.01 10.59 10.85
CA LEU A 222 -16.23 9.54 9.85
C LEU A 222 -16.04 10.11 8.43
N VAL A 223 -15.11 9.53 7.69
CA VAL A 223 -14.79 9.86 6.29
C VAL A 223 -15.48 8.89 5.34
N ALA A 224 -15.39 7.59 5.62
CA ALA A 224 -15.97 6.54 4.80
C ALA A 224 -16.44 5.35 5.65
N GLN A 225 -17.39 4.62 5.10
CA GLN A 225 -17.90 3.36 5.63
C GLN A 225 -18.12 2.40 4.47
N ILE A 226 -17.28 1.37 4.42
CA ILE A 226 -17.17 0.43 3.31
C ILE A 226 -17.88 -0.87 3.69
N GLY A 227 -18.82 -1.23 2.83
CA GLY A 227 -19.50 -2.51 2.81
C GLY A 227 -20.85 -2.59 3.50
N ASN A 228 -21.55 -3.68 3.20
CA ASN A 228 -22.88 -3.98 3.73
C ASN A 228 -22.79 -5.12 4.76
N PRO A 229 -23.09 -4.85 6.05
CA PRO A 229 -23.01 -5.86 7.10
C PRO A 229 -24.08 -6.96 6.95
N SER A 230 -25.14 -6.72 6.15
CA SER A 230 -26.12 -7.74 5.78
C SER A 230 -25.70 -8.62 4.60
N GLU A 231 -24.48 -8.45 4.08
CA GLU A 231 -23.95 -9.25 2.98
C GLU A 231 -22.59 -9.86 3.29
N ARG A 232 -21.74 -9.16 4.06
CA ARG A 232 -20.36 -9.57 4.35
C ARG A 232 -19.96 -9.29 5.78
N ASN A 233 -18.99 -10.06 6.27
CA ASN A 233 -18.30 -9.81 7.52
C ASN A 233 -16.81 -9.54 7.25
N TYR A 234 -16.38 -8.30 7.43
CA TYR A 234 -14.98 -7.94 7.33
C TYR A 234 -14.19 -8.37 8.57
N VAL A 235 -13.00 -8.95 8.37
CA VAL A 235 -12.17 -9.49 9.46
C VAL A 235 -10.77 -8.91 9.49
N ALA A 236 -10.32 -8.30 8.38
CA ALA A 236 -9.03 -7.64 8.32
C ALA A 236 -9.01 -6.53 7.27
N VAL A 237 -8.13 -5.57 7.51
CA VAL A 237 -7.81 -4.45 6.62
C VAL A 237 -6.30 -4.32 6.55
N THR A 238 -5.77 -4.15 5.34
CA THR A 238 -4.39 -3.74 5.11
C THR A 238 -4.38 -2.58 4.13
N ALA A 239 -3.49 -1.62 4.35
CA ALA A 239 -3.37 -0.43 3.53
C ALA A 239 -2.09 -0.49 2.71
N SER A 240 -2.14 0.11 1.52
CA SER A 240 -0.90 0.42 0.84
C SER A 240 -0.12 1.50 1.62
N PRO A 241 1.21 1.36 1.73
CA PRO A 241 2.06 2.41 2.28
C PRO A 241 2.17 3.67 1.41
N VAL A 242 1.87 3.59 0.11
CA VAL A 242 2.13 4.67 -0.85
C VAL A 242 0.87 5.32 -1.44
N ASP A 243 -0.24 4.58 -1.50
CA ASP A 243 -1.45 4.97 -2.23
C ASP A 243 -2.70 4.81 -1.36
N ASP A 244 -3.76 5.52 -1.72
CA ASP A 244 -5.08 5.47 -1.06
C ASP A 244 -5.85 4.17 -1.42
N VAL A 245 -5.23 3.02 -1.14
CA VAL A 245 -5.76 1.69 -1.46
C VAL A 245 -5.78 0.82 -0.21
N LEU A 246 -6.93 0.18 0.01
CA LEU A 246 -7.16 -0.83 1.03
C LEU A 246 -7.39 -2.19 0.37
N ILE A 247 -6.88 -3.25 0.99
CA ILE A 247 -7.29 -4.63 0.72
C ILE A 247 -7.96 -5.18 1.98
N LEU A 248 -9.16 -5.71 1.78
CA LEU A 248 -10.07 -6.12 2.83
C LEU A 248 -10.29 -7.63 2.74
N SER A 249 -10.05 -8.31 3.86
CA SER A 249 -10.40 -9.72 4.03
C SER A 249 -11.81 -9.83 4.59
N SER A 250 -12.62 -10.69 3.98
CA SER A 250 -13.98 -10.96 4.45
C SER A 250 -14.24 -12.46 4.59
N THR A 251 -15.16 -12.80 5.48
CA THR A 251 -15.76 -14.12 5.58
C THR A 251 -17.25 -14.02 5.28
N ILE A 252 -17.85 -15.15 4.93
CA ILE A 252 -19.31 -15.24 4.90
C ILE A 252 -19.80 -15.30 6.36
N PRO A 253 -20.67 -14.39 6.82
CA PRO A 253 -21.26 -14.46 8.15
C PRO A 253 -21.82 -15.85 8.47
N GLY A 254 -21.47 -16.40 9.63
CA GLY A 254 -21.94 -17.71 10.10
C GLY A 254 -21.13 -18.92 9.61
N ILE A 255 -20.24 -18.78 8.62
CA ILE A 255 -19.28 -19.82 8.25
C ILE A 255 -17.86 -19.25 8.26
N ALA A 256 -16.90 -19.93 8.88
CA ALA A 256 -15.51 -19.46 8.95
C ALA A 256 -14.77 -19.50 7.59
N GLN A 257 -15.49 -19.67 6.49
CA GLN A 257 -14.93 -19.69 5.14
C GLN A 257 -14.62 -18.27 4.70
N ARG A 258 -13.35 -18.08 4.34
CA ARG A 258 -12.86 -16.83 3.76
C ARG A 258 -13.34 -16.68 2.33
N TYR A 259 -13.57 -15.43 1.95
CA TYR A 259 -14.16 -15.05 0.68
C TYR A 259 -13.14 -14.34 -0.21
N THR A 260 -13.52 -13.98 -1.44
CA THR A 260 -12.68 -13.11 -2.28
C THR A 260 -12.39 -11.79 -1.58
N LEU A 261 -11.15 -11.33 -1.74
CA LEU A 261 -10.68 -10.04 -1.27
C LEU A 261 -11.51 -8.93 -1.91
N VAL A 262 -11.69 -7.85 -1.17
CA VAL A 262 -12.32 -6.62 -1.64
C VAL A 262 -11.30 -5.50 -1.57
N ALA A 263 -11.20 -4.71 -2.63
CA ALA A 263 -10.43 -3.47 -2.61
C ALA A 263 -11.34 -2.29 -2.23
N GLY A 264 -10.78 -1.32 -1.52
CA GLY A 264 -11.44 -0.09 -1.12
C GLY A 264 -10.45 1.08 -1.06
N GLY A 265 -10.90 2.22 -0.56
CA GLY A 265 -10.05 3.40 -0.35
C GLY A 265 -10.50 4.20 0.87
N PHE A 266 -9.62 5.03 1.43
CA PHE A 266 -9.90 5.78 2.66
C PHE A 266 -10.95 6.89 2.46
N GLY A 267 -11.18 7.34 1.23
CA GLY A 267 -12.14 8.40 0.90
C GLY A 267 -13.46 7.92 0.28
N SER A 268 -13.68 6.61 0.15
CA SER A 268 -14.80 6.06 -0.62
C SER A 268 -15.54 4.97 0.13
N ASN A 269 -16.87 4.92 -0.01
CA ASN A 269 -17.73 3.86 0.53
C ASN A 269 -17.82 2.64 -0.42
N THR A 270 -17.15 2.69 -1.57
CA THR A 270 -17.28 1.70 -2.64
C THR A 270 -16.46 0.44 -2.35
N GLU A 271 -17.08 -0.72 -2.52
CA GLU A 271 -16.42 -2.01 -2.58
C GLU A 271 -16.04 -2.33 -4.03
N ILE A 272 -14.80 -2.77 -4.23
CA ILE A 272 -14.32 -3.27 -5.52
C ILE A 272 -13.97 -4.74 -5.35
N PRO A 273 -14.88 -5.67 -5.72
CA PRO A 273 -14.63 -7.10 -5.61
C PRO A 273 -13.41 -7.50 -6.45
N THR A 274 -12.51 -8.29 -5.86
CA THR A 274 -11.40 -8.88 -6.61
C THR A 274 -11.69 -10.33 -6.98
N LEU A 275 -10.90 -10.87 -7.91
CA LEU A 275 -10.95 -12.30 -8.26
C LEU A 275 -10.03 -13.16 -7.36
N PHE A 276 -9.36 -12.55 -6.38
CA PHE A 276 -8.39 -13.22 -5.53
C PHE A 276 -9.04 -13.67 -4.23
N SER A 277 -8.74 -14.89 -3.80
CA SER A 277 -8.99 -15.37 -2.45
C SER A 277 -7.63 -15.68 -1.84
N LEU A 278 -7.18 -14.83 -0.91
CA LEU A 278 -5.89 -14.97 -0.24
C LEU A 278 -6.01 -14.63 1.22
N ASP A 279 -5.17 -15.28 2.01
CA ASP A 279 -5.10 -15.09 3.45
C ASP A 279 -3.93 -14.20 3.81
N SER A 280 -4.11 -13.38 4.85
CA SER A 280 -3.09 -12.47 5.38
C SER A 280 -2.41 -11.60 4.31
N PRO A 281 -3.17 -10.83 3.50
CA PRO A 281 -2.56 -9.97 2.51
C PRO A 281 -1.67 -8.89 3.17
N ARG A 282 -0.52 -8.60 2.56
CA ARG A 282 0.38 -7.50 2.94
C ARG A 282 0.94 -6.84 1.69
N PHE A 283 0.89 -5.51 1.66
CA PHE A 283 1.49 -4.75 0.56
C PHE A 283 3.02 -4.76 0.63
N GLY A 284 3.66 -4.76 -0.54
CA GLY A 284 5.04 -4.33 -0.67
C GLY A 284 5.18 -2.85 -0.27
N PRO A 285 6.38 -2.41 0.13
CA PRO A 285 6.62 -1.04 0.60
C PRO A 285 6.46 0.03 -0.50
N ASP A 286 6.65 -0.36 -1.76
CA ASP A 286 6.38 0.44 -2.97
C ASP A 286 4.91 0.33 -3.42
N GLY A 287 4.17 -0.59 -2.81
CA GLY A 287 2.80 -0.99 -3.12
C GLY A 287 2.57 -1.55 -4.53
N THR A 288 3.62 -1.80 -5.32
CA THR A 288 3.46 -2.33 -6.70
C THR A 288 2.96 -3.78 -6.70
N TYR A 289 3.09 -4.46 -5.57
CA TYR A 289 2.59 -5.80 -5.34
C TYR A 289 2.02 -5.94 -3.93
N PHE A 290 1.32 -7.04 -3.72
CA PHE A 290 1.02 -7.55 -2.38
C PHE A 290 1.31 -9.04 -2.33
N VAL A 291 1.66 -9.53 -1.14
CA VAL A 291 1.80 -10.96 -0.87
C VAL A 291 0.59 -11.48 -0.14
N GLY A 292 0.32 -12.76 -0.27
CA GLY A 292 -0.72 -13.44 0.49
C GLY A 292 -0.59 -14.95 0.40
N VAL A 293 -1.35 -15.66 1.22
CA VAL A 293 -1.32 -17.12 1.27
C VAL A 293 -2.51 -17.69 0.51
N GLY A 294 -2.21 -18.48 -0.52
CA GLY A 294 -3.17 -19.22 -1.32
C GLY A 294 -3.24 -20.71 -0.98
N SER A 295 -4.18 -21.40 -1.60
CA SER A 295 -4.30 -22.86 -1.52
C SER A 295 -3.51 -23.50 -2.66
N ALA A 296 -2.56 -24.37 -2.33
CA ALA A 296 -1.88 -25.26 -3.25
C ALA A 296 -2.38 -26.70 -3.05
N LYS A 297 -2.19 -27.61 -4.02
CA LYS A 297 -2.69 -29.00 -3.97
C LYS A 297 -2.31 -29.73 -2.67
N GLY A 298 -3.20 -29.72 -1.67
CA GLY A 298 -2.96 -30.29 -0.34
C GLY A 298 -2.00 -29.50 0.56
N GLN A 299 -1.61 -28.28 0.18
CA GLN A 299 -0.65 -27.42 0.89
C GLN A 299 -1.08 -25.94 0.83
N ARG A 300 -0.25 -25.07 1.40
CA ARG A 300 -0.37 -23.62 1.30
C ARG A 300 0.76 -23.09 0.41
N GLU A 301 0.44 -22.10 -0.40
CA GLU A 301 1.41 -21.36 -1.21
C GLU A 301 1.49 -19.92 -0.75
N LEU A 302 2.70 -19.39 -0.67
CA LEU A 302 2.96 -17.96 -0.58
C LEU A 302 3.07 -17.44 -2.00
N ILE A 303 2.25 -16.44 -2.34
CA ILE A 303 2.28 -15.82 -3.66
C ILE A 303 2.45 -14.31 -3.54
N ALA A 304 3.21 -13.75 -4.47
CA ALA A 304 3.19 -12.32 -4.78
C ALA A 304 2.21 -12.07 -5.93
N VAL A 305 1.42 -11.02 -5.81
CA VAL A 305 0.48 -10.57 -6.83
C VAL A 305 0.81 -9.14 -7.22
N SER A 306 1.12 -8.93 -8.49
CA SER A 306 1.32 -7.61 -9.07
C SER A 306 0.01 -6.82 -9.01
N ILE A 307 0.07 -5.56 -8.62
CA ILE A 307 -1.09 -4.65 -8.60
C ILE A 307 -1.39 -4.10 -10.00
N GLU A 308 -0.40 -4.08 -10.91
CA GLU A 308 -0.55 -3.51 -12.25
C GLU A 308 -1.32 -4.42 -13.20
N ASP A 309 -1.00 -5.71 -13.21
CA ASP A 309 -1.50 -6.68 -14.18
C ASP A 309 -2.10 -7.93 -13.52
N PHE A 310 -2.12 -7.97 -12.18
CA PHE A 310 -2.62 -9.09 -11.40
C PHE A 310 -1.92 -10.43 -11.68
N SER A 311 -0.71 -10.39 -12.26
CA SER A 311 0.13 -11.56 -12.42
C SER A 311 0.53 -12.14 -11.07
N ARG A 312 0.66 -13.47 -11.03
CA ARG A 312 0.94 -14.23 -9.81
C ARG A 312 2.31 -14.89 -9.91
N THR A 313 3.14 -14.68 -8.88
CA THR A 313 4.43 -15.34 -8.72
C THR A 313 4.40 -16.18 -7.45
N GLN A 314 4.57 -17.50 -7.59
CA GLN A 314 4.67 -18.40 -6.44
C GLN A 314 6.06 -18.23 -5.81
N LEU A 315 6.09 -17.87 -4.52
CA LEU A 315 7.34 -17.65 -3.78
C LEU A 315 7.76 -18.89 -2.99
N ALA A 316 6.81 -19.55 -2.32
CA ALA A 316 7.10 -20.73 -1.50
C ALA A 316 5.87 -21.63 -1.34
N THR A 317 6.09 -22.89 -0.97
CA THR A 317 5.04 -23.86 -0.58
C THR A 317 5.39 -24.54 0.73
N SER A 318 4.39 -24.72 1.59
CA SER A 318 4.54 -25.41 2.87
C SER A 318 3.20 -25.98 3.31
N GLU A 319 3.19 -26.88 4.30
CA GLU A 319 1.95 -27.37 4.92
C GLU A 319 1.10 -26.22 5.47
N ARG A 320 1.75 -25.23 6.07
CA ARG A 320 1.15 -24.00 6.56
C ARG A 320 2.13 -22.84 6.37
N ILE A 321 1.58 -21.67 6.07
CA ILE A 321 2.31 -20.41 5.92
C ILE A 321 1.56 -19.35 6.73
N CYS A 322 2.30 -18.58 7.52
CA CYS A 322 1.77 -17.61 8.47
C CYS A 322 2.45 -16.24 8.33
N ASP A 323 1.66 -15.18 8.53
CA ASP A 323 2.07 -13.76 8.63
C ASP A 323 3.18 -13.32 7.65
N PRO A 324 2.99 -13.53 6.33
CA PRO A 324 4.01 -13.16 5.36
C PRO A 324 4.22 -11.65 5.35
N THR A 325 5.47 -11.21 5.51
CA THR A 325 5.80 -9.80 5.71
C THR A 325 6.92 -9.37 4.75
N PRO A 326 6.61 -8.52 3.75
CA PRO A 326 7.61 -7.92 2.88
C PRO A 326 8.61 -7.06 3.66
N SER A 327 9.88 -7.09 3.24
CA SER A 327 10.91 -6.20 3.76
C SER A 327 10.69 -4.74 3.31
N PRO A 328 11.19 -3.74 4.03
CA PRO A 328 11.01 -2.32 3.69
C PRO A 328 11.68 -1.90 2.38
N ASP A 329 12.69 -2.65 1.93
CA ASP A 329 13.32 -2.48 0.62
C ASP A 329 12.58 -3.20 -0.52
N GLY A 330 11.53 -3.97 -0.21
CA GLY A 330 10.71 -4.71 -1.18
C GLY A 330 11.39 -5.92 -1.80
N THR A 331 12.60 -6.30 -1.36
CA THR A 331 13.40 -7.34 -2.01
C THR A 331 13.14 -8.75 -1.46
N ARG A 332 12.63 -8.85 -0.23
CA ARG A 332 12.49 -10.10 0.51
C ARG A 332 11.12 -10.20 1.19
N VAL A 333 10.71 -11.42 1.49
CA VAL A 333 9.50 -11.71 2.25
C VAL A 333 9.85 -12.75 3.32
N VAL A 334 9.59 -12.41 4.58
CA VAL A 334 9.74 -13.33 5.71
C VAL A 334 8.37 -13.89 6.10
N PHE A 335 8.30 -15.15 6.51
CA PHE A 335 7.04 -15.79 6.89
C PHE A 335 7.25 -16.96 7.86
N GLY A 336 6.24 -17.25 8.68
CA GLY A 336 6.19 -18.48 9.48
C GLY A 336 5.80 -19.70 8.62
N SER A 337 6.41 -20.86 8.86
CA SER A 337 6.19 -22.06 8.06
C SER A 337 6.21 -23.37 8.89
N GLY A 338 5.69 -24.45 8.28
CA GLY A 338 5.54 -25.75 8.93
C GLY A 338 4.21 -25.88 9.69
N PRO A 339 3.88 -27.07 10.23
CA PRO A 339 2.53 -27.38 10.73
C PRO A 339 2.03 -26.43 11.83
N THR A 340 2.94 -25.96 12.68
CA THR A 340 2.67 -25.02 13.78
C THR A 340 3.19 -23.60 13.50
N CYS A 341 3.67 -23.33 12.28
CA CYS A 341 4.38 -22.11 11.94
C CYS A 341 5.60 -21.84 12.85
N ALA A 342 6.34 -22.87 13.24
CA ALA A 342 7.48 -22.79 14.15
C ALA A 342 8.83 -22.49 13.45
N ARG A 343 8.85 -22.42 12.11
CA ARG A 343 10.04 -22.08 11.32
C ARG A 343 9.89 -20.73 10.64
N LEU A 344 10.97 -19.97 10.52
CA LEU A 344 11.01 -18.75 9.71
C LEU A 344 11.62 -19.03 8.34
N GLY A 345 10.82 -18.81 7.31
CA GLY A 345 11.27 -18.80 5.92
C GLY A 345 11.57 -17.38 5.46
N LEU A 346 12.61 -17.21 4.65
CA LEU A 346 12.95 -15.98 3.95
C LEU A 346 13.11 -16.27 2.46
N VAL A 347 12.42 -15.51 1.61
CA VAL A 347 12.45 -15.70 0.16
C VAL A 347 12.53 -14.35 -0.56
N PRO A 348 13.22 -14.24 -1.71
CA PRO A 348 13.15 -13.04 -2.54
C PRO A 348 11.71 -12.77 -3.00
N SER A 349 11.31 -11.51 -3.05
CA SER A 349 9.97 -11.09 -3.51
C SER A 349 9.71 -11.40 -4.98
N ALA A 350 10.77 -11.46 -5.79
CA ALA A 350 10.72 -11.90 -7.19
C ALA A 350 10.67 -13.44 -7.36
N GLY A 351 10.69 -14.19 -6.26
CA GLY A 351 10.88 -15.64 -6.26
C GLY A 351 12.36 -16.03 -6.27
N GLY A 352 12.66 -17.26 -5.85
CA GLY A 352 14.03 -17.74 -5.78
C GLY A 352 14.24 -18.79 -4.70
N VAL A 353 15.46 -18.86 -4.19
CA VAL A 353 15.84 -19.83 -3.14
C VAL A 353 15.18 -19.44 -1.83
N LEU A 354 14.45 -20.39 -1.23
CA LEU A 354 13.93 -20.29 0.12
C LEU A 354 15.03 -20.60 1.13
N LEU A 355 15.24 -19.68 2.08
CA LEU A 355 16.17 -19.83 3.18
C LEU A 355 15.40 -20.08 4.48
N ASP A 356 15.89 -21.02 5.30
CA ASP A 356 15.46 -21.18 6.69
C ASP A 356 16.32 -20.27 7.58
N VAL A 357 15.68 -19.29 8.19
CA VAL A 357 16.33 -18.29 9.08
C VAL A 357 15.85 -18.46 10.52
N THR A 358 15.31 -19.63 10.87
CA THR A 358 14.85 -19.91 12.23
C THR A 358 16.01 -19.77 13.24
N PRO A 359 15.85 -18.98 14.31
CA PRO A 359 16.88 -18.88 15.34
C PRO A 359 17.24 -20.27 15.92
N PRO A 360 18.53 -20.60 16.13
CA PRO A 360 18.95 -21.92 16.59
C PRO A 360 18.31 -22.37 17.92
N ASP A 361 18.04 -21.43 18.82
CA ASP A 361 17.47 -21.68 20.15
C ASP A 361 15.93 -21.58 20.17
N THR A 362 15.28 -21.67 19.01
CA THR A 362 13.81 -21.65 18.90
C THR A 362 13.23 -22.94 19.47
N PRO A 363 12.40 -22.89 20.54
CA PRO A 363 11.81 -24.10 21.10
C PRO A 363 10.75 -24.71 20.17
N ASP A 364 10.50 -26.01 20.27
CA ASP A 364 9.48 -26.70 19.45
C ASP A 364 8.06 -26.17 19.65
N THR A 365 7.79 -25.53 20.79
CA THR A 365 6.52 -24.87 21.07
C THR A 365 6.40 -23.47 20.47
N ALA A 366 7.45 -22.93 19.86
CA ALA A 366 7.40 -21.62 19.24
C ALA A 366 6.39 -21.56 18.09
N THR A 367 5.83 -20.39 17.84
CA THR A 367 5.00 -20.15 16.66
C THR A 367 5.13 -18.71 16.18
N PHE A 368 5.17 -18.55 14.86
CA PHE A 368 5.15 -17.26 14.15
C PHE A 368 3.77 -17.00 13.51
N GLU A 369 2.73 -17.73 13.94
CA GLU A 369 1.33 -17.45 13.55
C GLU A 369 0.81 -16.13 14.14
N ALA A 370 1.44 -15.67 15.21
CA ALA A 370 0.97 -14.61 16.07
C ALA A 370 2.06 -13.61 16.40
N GLY A 371 1.65 -12.46 16.90
CA GLY A 371 2.54 -11.51 17.55
C GLY A 371 3.05 -10.37 16.66
N ALA A 372 2.65 -10.33 15.39
CA ALA A 372 3.12 -9.36 14.39
C ALA A 372 4.56 -9.62 13.93
N LEU A 373 4.73 -10.44 12.90
CA LEU A 373 5.99 -10.49 12.19
C LEU A 373 6.21 -9.14 11.47
N GLY A 374 7.41 -8.58 11.58
CA GLY A 374 7.73 -7.23 11.11
C GLY A 374 9.19 -7.10 10.68
N TRP A 375 9.52 -5.93 10.14
CA TRP A 375 10.90 -5.53 9.86
C TRP A 375 11.18 -4.17 10.48
N THR A 376 12.39 -3.96 11.00
CA THR A 376 12.85 -2.60 11.30
C THR A 376 12.90 -1.76 10.04
N ALA A 377 12.73 -0.44 10.16
CA ALA A 377 12.57 0.46 9.01
C ALA A 377 13.78 0.44 8.06
N GLU A 378 14.99 0.20 8.57
CA GLU A 378 16.20 0.02 7.75
C GLU A 378 16.27 -1.33 7.02
N GLY A 379 15.34 -2.25 7.27
CA GLY A 379 15.27 -3.57 6.64
C GLY A 379 16.30 -4.58 7.11
N ARG A 380 16.99 -4.29 8.22
CA ARG A 380 18.05 -5.17 8.76
C ARG A 380 17.53 -6.25 9.68
N TYR A 381 16.58 -5.94 10.55
CA TYR A 381 16.10 -6.88 11.57
C TYR A 381 14.66 -7.29 11.31
N VAL A 382 14.41 -8.60 11.35
CA VAL A 382 13.07 -9.17 11.47
C VAL A 382 12.65 -9.11 12.93
N THR A 383 11.46 -8.58 13.20
CA THR A 383 10.96 -8.32 14.56
C THR A 383 9.76 -9.21 14.87
N PHE A 384 9.76 -9.82 16.04
CA PHE A 384 8.63 -10.64 16.51
C PHE A 384 8.67 -10.80 18.04
N PRO A 385 7.53 -10.92 18.73
CA PRO A 385 7.50 -11.33 20.13
C PRO A 385 7.72 -12.83 20.27
N ARG A 386 8.05 -13.28 21.48
CA ARG A 386 8.10 -14.72 21.78
C ARG A 386 6.68 -15.26 21.96
N CYS A 387 6.21 -15.99 20.96
CA CYS A 387 4.92 -16.67 21.00
C CYS A 387 5.10 -18.18 21.11
N ARG A 388 4.21 -18.83 21.87
CA ARG A 388 4.18 -20.29 22.06
C ARG A 388 2.80 -20.85 21.76
N LEU A 389 2.77 -22.03 21.17
CA LEU A 389 1.59 -22.86 20.94
C LEU A 389 1.60 -24.04 21.91
N ASP A 390 0.95 -23.87 23.05
CA ASP A 390 0.85 -24.88 24.08
C ASP A 390 -0.58 -25.46 24.11
N ALA A 391 -0.72 -26.76 23.85
CA ALA A 391 -2.00 -27.46 23.82
C ALA A 391 -3.07 -26.79 22.93
N GLY A 392 -2.66 -26.25 21.77
CA GLY A 392 -3.57 -25.58 20.82
C GLY A 392 -3.92 -24.14 21.18
N ARG A 393 -3.39 -23.60 22.29
CA ARG A 393 -3.53 -22.20 22.66
C ARG A 393 -2.25 -21.44 22.34
N ILE A 394 -2.40 -20.31 21.67
CA ILE A 394 -1.30 -19.37 21.46
C ILE A 394 -1.23 -18.42 22.66
N SER A 395 -0.02 -18.17 23.16
CA SER A 395 0.28 -17.09 24.11
C SER A 395 1.54 -16.36 23.66
N CYS A 396 1.57 -15.04 23.81
CA CYS A 396 2.70 -14.21 23.39
C CYS A 396 3.15 -13.30 24.54
N GLY A 397 4.45 -13.14 24.70
CA GLY A 397 5.00 -12.25 25.72
C GLY A 397 6.47 -12.51 26.02
N GLY A 398 7.05 -11.71 26.90
CA GLY A 398 8.49 -11.69 27.12
C GLY A 398 9.20 -10.78 26.10
N PRO A 399 10.54 -10.79 26.08
CA PRO A 399 11.31 -9.85 25.26
C PRO A 399 11.01 -10.07 23.77
N ALA A 400 10.67 -8.98 23.08
CA ALA A 400 10.65 -8.92 21.63
C ALA A 400 12.02 -9.31 21.07
N GLN A 401 12.05 -10.02 19.95
CA GLN A 401 13.28 -10.46 19.30
C GLN A 401 13.50 -9.70 18.01
N PHE A 402 14.78 -9.37 17.77
CA PHE A 402 15.29 -8.71 16.59
C PHE A 402 16.32 -9.63 15.94
N LEU A 403 15.90 -10.35 14.91
CA LEU A 403 16.71 -11.29 14.17
C LEU A 403 17.35 -10.58 12.97
N ASP A 404 18.68 -10.56 12.89
CA ASP A 404 19.42 -10.28 11.66
C ASP A 404 19.48 -11.60 10.86
N PRO A 405 18.70 -11.73 9.77
CA PRO A 405 18.58 -13.00 9.04
C PRO A 405 19.82 -13.34 8.22
N ASP A 406 20.71 -12.36 7.96
CA ASP A 406 21.90 -12.56 7.13
C ASP A 406 23.06 -13.16 7.94
N VAL A 407 23.06 -12.98 9.27
CA VAL A 407 24.07 -13.54 10.18
C VAL A 407 23.48 -14.41 11.31
N SER A 408 22.18 -14.70 11.26
CA SER A 408 21.42 -15.48 12.25
C SER A 408 21.60 -15.01 13.70
N ARG A 409 21.71 -13.69 13.89
CA ARG A 409 21.92 -13.09 15.21
C ARG A 409 20.60 -12.57 15.77
N VAL A 410 20.31 -12.90 17.02
CA VAL A 410 19.13 -12.38 17.73
C VAL A 410 19.55 -11.38 18.81
N VAL A 411 18.82 -10.28 18.90
CA VAL A 411 18.90 -9.30 19.98
C VAL A 411 17.54 -9.23 20.67
N ASP A 412 17.52 -9.24 22.00
CA ASP A 412 16.30 -9.07 22.79
C ASP A 412 16.02 -7.57 23.01
N GLY A 413 14.76 -7.18 22.90
CA GLY A 413 14.28 -5.83 23.23
C GLY A 413 13.21 -5.84 24.32
N PRO A 414 12.33 -4.82 24.36
CA PRO A 414 11.31 -4.68 25.40
C PRO A 414 10.36 -5.88 25.46
N SER A 415 9.82 -6.14 26.65
CA SER A 415 8.80 -7.20 26.80
C SER A 415 7.51 -6.78 26.10
N ALA A 416 7.02 -7.59 25.16
CA ALA A 416 5.84 -7.29 24.37
C ALA A 416 5.15 -8.57 23.88
N ALA A 417 3.82 -8.52 23.78
CA ALA A 417 3.00 -9.54 23.12
C ALA A 417 2.68 -9.17 21.66
N THR A 418 2.87 -7.91 21.27
CA THR A 418 2.76 -7.42 19.89
C THR A 418 3.86 -6.40 19.63
N VAL A 419 4.53 -6.52 18.49
CA VAL A 419 5.60 -5.61 18.05
C VAL A 419 5.28 -5.09 16.65
N ARG A 420 5.06 -3.80 16.49
CA ARG A 420 4.61 -3.19 15.23
C ARG A 420 5.60 -2.10 14.82
N PRO A 421 6.54 -2.40 13.91
CA PRO A 421 7.45 -1.41 13.37
C PRO A 421 6.71 -0.32 12.58
N LEU A 422 7.32 0.86 12.48
CA LEU A 422 6.91 1.90 11.56
C LEU A 422 7.06 1.40 10.12
N VAL A 423 5.96 1.43 9.37
CA VAL A 423 5.98 1.14 7.94
C VAL A 423 6.28 2.44 7.19
N VAL A 424 7.45 2.50 6.56
CA VAL A 424 7.84 3.62 5.71
C VAL A 424 7.64 3.23 4.25
N ALA A 425 7.02 4.12 3.50
CA ALA A 425 6.79 3.94 2.08
C ALA A 425 8.10 3.97 1.29
N LEU A 426 8.31 3.00 0.39
CA LEU A 426 9.35 3.09 -0.63
C LEU A 426 8.79 3.91 -1.79
N VAL A 427 8.93 5.23 -1.70
CA VAL A 427 8.40 6.15 -2.71
C VAL A 427 9.31 6.11 -3.94
N GLY A 428 8.96 5.27 -4.91
CA GLY A 428 9.48 5.33 -6.26
C GLY A 428 9.02 6.57 -7.00
N ASN A 429 9.68 6.88 -8.12
CA ASN A 429 9.32 7.99 -8.99
C ASN A 429 8.03 7.66 -9.75
N VAL A 430 7.13 8.63 -9.88
CA VAL A 430 5.89 8.45 -10.66
C VAL A 430 6.17 8.83 -12.12
N TYR A 431 5.78 7.99 -13.06
CA TYR A 431 5.94 8.21 -14.49
C TYR A 431 4.60 8.14 -15.22
N LEU A 432 4.44 8.98 -16.24
CA LEU A 432 3.43 8.83 -17.28
C LEU A 432 4.07 8.13 -18.49
N ASP A 433 3.67 6.89 -18.73
CA ASP A 433 4.07 6.13 -19.90
C ASP A 433 3.09 6.38 -21.05
N VAL A 434 3.61 6.79 -22.20
CA VAL A 434 2.86 6.93 -23.44
C VAL A 434 3.45 5.99 -24.47
N SER A 435 2.60 5.17 -25.07
CA SER A 435 2.95 4.26 -26.16
C SER A 435 1.96 4.43 -27.30
N VAL A 436 2.44 4.77 -28.49
CA VAL A 436 1.69 4.81 -29.75
C VAL A 436 2.29 3.75 -30.67
N ARG A 437 1.46 2.86 -31.19
CA ARG A 437 1.84 1.70 -32.00
C ARG A 437 1.02 1.68 -33.29
N GLY A 438 1.63 1.46 -34.43
CA GLY A 438 0.95 1.45 -35.73
C GLY A 438 1.96 1.51 -36.88
N LEU A 439 1.67 2.30 -37.91
CA LEU A 439 2.71 2.70 -38.87
C LEU A 439 3.78 3.58 -38.21
N GLU A 440 3.42 4.21 -37.10
CA GLU A 440 4.27 5.02 -36.27
C GLU A 440 4.45 4.33 -34.93
N GLU A 441 5.69 4.25 -34.46
CA GLU A 441 6.04 3.76 -33.13
C GLU A 441 6.60 4.91 -32.31
N TYR A 442 6.00 5.17 -31.17
CA TYR A 442 6.46 6.14 -30.19
C TYR A 442 6.28 5.55 -28.81
N GLN A 443 7.33 5.60 -27.99
CA GLN A 443 7.28 5.18 -26.60
C GLN A 443 8.10 6.15 -25.75
N GLN A 444 7.48 6.79 -24.77
CA GLN A 444 8.12 7.75 -23.90
C GLN A 444 7.58 7.62 -22.47
N SER A 445 8.45 7.82 -21.49
CA SER A 445 8.10 7.96 -20.08
C SER A 445 8.38 9.40 -19.64
N PHE A 446 7.41 10.05 -19.00
CA PHE A 446 7.56 11.38 -18.41
C PHE A 446 7.57 11.26 -16.89
N LEU A 447 8.57 11.79 -16.21
CA LEU A 447 8.62 11.84 -14.76
C LEU A 447 7.61 12.88 -14.24
N ILE A 448 6.66 12.45 -13.41
CA ILE A 448 5.72 13.33 -12.73
C ILE A 448 6.35 13.81 -11.42
N ASP A 449 6.92 15.01 -11.45
CA ASP A 449 7.39 15.73 -10.28
C ASP A 449 6.47 16.90 -9.92
N ALA A 450 6.75 17.57 -8.79
CA ALA A 450 5.94 18.70 -8.32
C ALA A 450 5.91 19.90 -9.29
N ALA A 451 6.91 20.06 -10.16
CA ALA A 451 6.92 21.13 -11.17
C ALA A 451 6.01 20.79 -12.36
N LEU A 452 5.99 19.52 -12.78
CA LEU A 452 5.11 18.98 -13.82
C LEU A 452 3.63 18.91 -13.36
N GLN A 453 3.39 18.64 -12.08
CA GLN A 453 2.04 18.63 -11.50
C GLN A 453 1.32 19.98 -11.68
N ALA A 454 2.06 21.08 -11.69
CA ALA A 454 1.52 22.42 -11.89
C ALA A 454 1.14 22.72 -13.36
N SER A 455 1.60 21.93 -14.35
CA SER A 455 1.28 22.11 -15.77
C SER A 455 0.07 21.29 -16.24
N LEU A 456 -0.40 20.34 -15.42
CA LEU A 456 -1.64 19.61 -15.65
C LEU A 456 -2.83 20.45 -15.20
N THR A 457 -3.52 21.07 -16.16
CA THR A 457 -4.75 21.83 -15.89
C THR A 457 -5.95 20.91 -15.62
N GLU A 458 -6.72 21.35 -14.63
CA GLU A 458 -7.96 20.82 -14.04
C GLU A 458 -8.84 19.89 -14.91
N VAL A 459 -9.33 18.81 -14.30
CA VAL A 459 -10.48 18.04 -14.80
C VAL A 459 -11.74 18.83 -14.46
N THR A 460 -12.37 19.45 -15.47
CA THR A 460 -13.64 20.17 -15.28
C THR A 460 -14.77 19.21 -14.85
N GLU A 461 -15.81 19.72 -14.17
CA GLU A 461 -17.01 18.94 -13.76
C GLU A 461 -17.71 18.19 -14.93
N GLU A 462 -17.35 18.51 -16.17
CA GLU A 462 -17.90 17.95 -17.41
C GLU A 462 -17.12 16.73 -17.94
N GLY A 463 -16.06 16.27 -17.25
CA GLY A 463 -15.28 15.10 -17.67
C GLY A 463 -14.28 15.35 -18.79
N ARG A 464 -13.89 16.60 -19.01
CA ARG A 464 -12.80 16.97 -19.92
C ARG A 464 -11.47 17.02 -19.16
N ILE A 465 -10.45 16.42 -19.74
CA ILE A 465 -9.06 16.38 -19.27
C ILE A 465 -8.22 17.12 -20.29
N SER A 466 -7.56 18.21 -19.88
CA SER A 466 -6.67 18.96 -20.75
C SER A 466 -5.39 19.36 -20.04
N GLY A 467 -4.24 19.09 -20.63
CA GLY A 467 -2.96 19.48 -20.05
C GLY A 467 -1.80 19.23 -21.00
N SER A 468 -0.67 19.85 -20.71
CA SER A 468 0.58 19.55 -21.41
C SER A 468 1.70 19.24 -20.43
N ILE A 469 2.58 18.35 -20.87
CA ILE A 469 3.77 17.91 -20.17
C ILE A 469 4.94 18.12 -21.11
N GLN A 470 5.96 18.83 -20.66
CA GLN A 470 7.21 19.02 -21.39
C GLN A 470 8.38 18.52 -20.55
N GLN A 471 9.19 17.63 -21.09
CA GLN A 471 10.39 17.12 -20.43
C GLN A 471 11.44 16.75 -21.47
N ASP A 472 12.67 17.24 -21.30
CA ASP A 472 13.84 16.90 -22.14
C ASP A 472 13.59 17.04 -23.66
N GLY A 473 12.80 18.05 -24.05
CA GLY A 473 12.43 18.33 -25.45
C GLY A 473 11.27 17.48 -25.98
N ALA A 474 10.79 16.50 -25.22
CA ALA A 474 9.55 15.79 -25.49
C ALA A 474 8.37 16.58 -24.95
N GLU A 475 7.29 16.65 -25.72
CA GLU A 475 6.03 17.25 -25.27
C GLU A 475 4.87 16.28 -25.48
N LEU A 476 4.02 16.15 -24.48
CA LEU A 476 2.71 15.53 -24.58
C LEU A 476 1.66 16.58 -24.26
N ALA A 477 0.79 16.88 -25.21
CA ALA A 477 -0.42 17.66 -24.99
C ALA A 477 -1.65 16.77 -25.15
N ILE A 478 -2.53 16.76 -24.16
CA ILE A 478 -3.79 16.02 -24.17
C ILE A 478 -4.96 16.99 -24.09
N ASP A 479 -5.98 16.74 -24.90
CA ASP A 479 -7.28 17.39 -24.81
C ASP A 479 -8.36 16.35 -25.08
N LEU A 480 -8.82 15.72 -24.00
CA LEU A 480 -9.65 14.53 -24.01
C LEU A 480 -10.97 14.83 -23.32
N SER A 481 -12.07 14.34 -23.90
CA SER A 481 -13.40 14.39 -23.30
C SER A 481 -13.87 12.97 -23.02
N ALA A 482 -14.20 12.68 -21.76
CA ALA A 482 -14.77 11.40 -21.37
C ALA A 482 -16.30 11.43 -21.54
N GLY A 483 -16.81 10.52 -22.36
CA GLY A 483 -18.25 10.27 -22.55
C GLY A 483 -18.80 9.21 -21.59
N GLU A 484 -20.12 9.01 -21.63
CA GLU A 484 -20.77 7.95 -20.84
C GLU A 484 -20.20 6.56 -21.20
N GLY A 485 -19.99 5.72 -20.17
CA GLY A 485 -19.47 4.35 -20.35
C GLY A 485 -17.94 4.24 -20.40
N GLY A 486 -17.21 5.31 -20.07
CA GLY A 486 -15.74 5.31 -20.01
C GLY A 486 -15.07 5.42 -21.37
N PHE A 487 -15.80 5.83 -22.40
CA PHE A 487 -15.22 6.18 -23.69
C PHE A 487 -14.55 7.54 -23.60
N VAL A 488 -13.40 7.67 -24.24
CA VAL A 488 -12.66 8.94 -24.31
C VAL A 488 -12.46 9.29 -25.77
N THR A 489 -12.77 10.53 -26.11
CA THR A 489 -12.51 11.08 -27.44
C THR A 489 -11.77 12.39 -27.31
N GLY A 490 -10.85 12.68 -28.22
CA GLY A 490 -10.18 13.96 -28.20
C GLY A 490 -8.95 13.99 -29.07
N ARG A 491 -7.96 14.78 -28.63
CA ARG A 491 -6.69 14.95 -29.32
C ARG A 491 -5.54 14.67 -28.39
N ILE A 492 -4.52 14.04 -28.95
CA ILE A 492 -3.21 13.87 -28.33
C ILE A 492 -2.19 14.48 -29.30
N ALA A 493 -1.36 15.38 -28.82
CA ALA A 493 -0.22 15.92 -29.54
C ALA A 493 1.06 15.41 -28.88
N LEU A 494 2.00 14.93 -29.69
CA LEU A 494 3.29 14.40 -29.26
C LEU A 494 4.40 15.11 -30.02
N THR A 495 5.35 15.70 -29.30
CA THR A 495 6.59 16.21 -29.88
C THR A 495 7.70 15.22 -29.55
N ASP A 496 8.29 14.64 -30.59
CA ASP A 496 9.45 13.75 -30.45
C ASP A 496 10.71 14.58 -30.16
N PRO A 497 11.41 14.33 -29.04
CA PRO A 497 12.61 15.10 -28.67
C PRO A 497 13.76 14.94 -29.68
N THR A 498 13.78 13.84 -30.43
CA THR A 498 14.86 13.50 -31.38
C THR A 498 14.70 14.25 -32.69
N THR A 499 13.46 14.37 -33.16
CA THR A 499 13.15 14.98 -34.46
C THR A 499 12.60 16.40 -34.33
N GLY A 500 12.11 16.79 -33.15
CA GLY A 500 11.41 18.06 -32.90
C GLY A 500 10.06 18.16 -33.60
N VAL A 501 9.57 17.08 -34.20
CA VAL A 501 8.32 17.06 -34.96
C VAL A 501 7.15 16.86 -33.99
N GLU A 502 6.24 17.83 -33.97
CA GLU A 502 4.93 17.69 -33.34
C GLU A 502 4.01 16.87 -34.25
N ARG A 503 3.34 15.87 -33.69
CA ARG A 503 2.34 15.05 -34.37
C ARG A 503 1.03 15.11 -33.62
N ARG A 504 -0.07 15.27 -34.35
CA ARG A 504 -1.41 15.36 -33.76
C ARG A 504 -2.28 14.18 -34.16
N TYR A 505 -2.85 13.57 -33.13
CA TYR A 505 -3.67 12.39 -33.25
C TYR A 505 -5.09 12.68 -32.79
N ALA A 506 -6.07 12.37 -33.64
CA ALA A 506 -7.45 12.21 -33.18
C ALA A 506 -7.55 10.84 -32.52
N VAL A 507 -8.07 10.79 -31.30
CA VAL A 507 -8.14 9.55 -30.53
C VAL A 507 -9.56 9.18 -30.15
N LEU A 508 -9.83 7.89 -30.26
CA LEU A 508 -11.01 7.22 -29.72
C LEU A 508 -10.51 6.07 -28.87
N GLY A 509 -10.71 6.18 -27.57
CA GLY A 509 -10.25 5.19 -26.62
C GLY A 509 -11.29 4.86 -25.58
N ARG A 510 -10.87 3.99 -24.67
CA ARG A 510 -11.61 3.61 -23.49
C ARG A 510 -10.67 3.75 -22.30
N LEU A 511 -11.17 4.37 -21.24
CA LEU A 511 -10.58 4.29 -19.93
C LEU A 511 -10.72 2.86 -19.43
N SER A 512 -9.60 2.20 -19.22
CA SER A 512 -9.52 0.92 -18.54
C SER A 512 -8.63 1.07 -17.32
N ALA A 513 -9.14 0.71 -16.15
CA ALA A 513 -8.27 0.36 -15.04
C ALA A 513 -7.56 -0.96 -15.41
N VAL A 514 -6.27 -0.89 -15.70
CA VAL A 514 -5.45 -2.08 -16.02
C VAL A 514 -5.06 -2.80 -14.73
N GLY A 515 -4.93 -2.04 -13.64
CA GLY A 515 -4.73 -2.49 -12.27
C GLY A 515 -5.31 -1.48 -11.26
N LEU A 516 -5.08 -1.66 -9.95
CA LEU A 516 -5.57 -0.71 -8.92
C LEU A 516 -4.88 0.67 -8.97
N ARG A 517 -3.75 0.78 -9.70
CA ARG A 517 -2.91 1.98 -9.79
C ARG A 517 -2.65 2.48 -11.21
N VAL A 518 -2.97 1.66 -12.21
CA VAL A 518 -2.72 1.97 -13.60
C VAL A 518 -4.03 2.34 -14.25
N PHE A 519 -4.27 3.65 -14.35
CA PHE A 519 -5.30 4.16 -15.25
C PHE A 519 -4.70 4.19 -16.65
N GLY A 520 -5.23 3.31 -17.49
CA GLY A 520 -4.89 3.21 -18.89
C GLY A 520 -5.94 3.93 -19.73
N ILE A 521 -5.53 4.82 -20.63
CA ILE A 521 -6.37 5.10 -21.81
C ILE A 521 -5.78 4.29 -22.94
N SER A 522 -6.55 3.32 -23.41
CA SER A 522 -6.17 2.55 -24.60
C SER A 522 -7.21 2.73 -25.69
N GLY A 523 -6.77 2.77 -26.94
CA GLY A 523 -7.68 3.08 -28.02
C GLY A 523 -7.03 3.05 -29.38
N ILE A 524 -7.73 3.65 -30.33
CA ILE A 524 -7.29 3.82 -31.70
C ILE A 524 -6.98 5.30 -31.91
N TRP A 525 -5.85 5.58 -32.52
CA TRP A 525 -5.52 6.91 -33.01
C TRP A 525 -5.64 6.97 -34.52
N MET A 526 -5.92 8.16 -35.04
CA MET A 526 -5.97 8.45 -36.47
C MET A 526 -5.29 9.81 -36.71
N THR A 527 -4.39 9.89 -37.68
CA THR A 527 -3.88 11.19 -38.18
C THR A 527 -4.53 11.50 -39.51
N THR A 528 -4.86 12.78 -39.70
CA THR A 528 -5.35 13.34 -40.96
C THR A 528 -4.33 14.23 -41.65
N GLU A 529 -3.15 14.39 -41.05
CA GLU A 529 -2.10 15.31 -41.51
C GLU A 529 -1.33 14.70 -42.69
N ASP A 530 -1.19 13.37 -42.71
CA ASP A 530 -0.58 12.63 -43.81
C ASP A 530 -1.62 11.76 -44.53
N LEU A 531 -1.73 11.93 -45.86
CA LEU A 531 -2.52 11.04 -46.72
C LEU A 531 -1.58 10.00 -47.38
N PRO A 532 -1.95 8.70 -47.37
CA PRO A 532 -3.20 8.13 -46.87
C PRO A 532 -3.30 8.13 -45.34
N PHE A 533 -4.53 8.22 -44.80
CA PHE A 533 -4.78 8.19 -43.36
C PHE A 533 -4.10 6.99 -42.71
N THR A 534 -3.33 7.26 -41.64
CA THR A 534 -2.73 6.22 -40.82
C THR A 534 -3.49 6.10 -39.51
N SER A 535 -3.51 4.88 -38.98
CA SER A 535 -4.11 4.58 -37.70
C SER A 535 -3.31 3.52 -36.97
N GLY A 536 -3.55 3.43 -35.67
CA GLY A 536 -2.88 2.48 -34.81
C GLY A 536 -3.51 2.43 -33.44
N LYS A 537 -2.82 1.81 -32.49
CA LYS A 537 -3.21 1.75 -31.08
C LYS A 537 -2.40 2.75 -30.26
N PHE A 538 -3.01 3.28 -29.22
CA PHE A 538 -2.26 4.01 -28.20
C PHE A 538 -2.59 3.45 -26.82
N ASP A 539 -1.65 3.59 -25.90
CA ASP A 539 -1.74 3.26 -24.48
C ASP A 539 -1.07 4.38 -23.68
N ILE A 540 -1.81 5.01 -22.77
CA ILE A 540 -1.29 5.99 -21.81
C ILE A 540 -1.53 5.45 -20.41
N ALA A 541 -0.49 5.34 -19.60
CA ALA A 541 -0.54 4.74 -18.27
C ALA A 541 0.28 5.55 -17.25
N VAL A 542 -0.27 5.81 -16.08
CA VAL A 542 0.52 6.32 -14.94
C VAL A 542 1.06 5.12 -14.16
N ARG A 543 2.36 5.10 -13.87
CA ARG A 543 3.05 4.02 -13.14
C ARG A 543 4.02 4.59 -12.13
N ARG A 544 4.35 3.81 -11.09
CA ARG A 544 5.43 4.14 -10.15
C ARG A 544 6.56 3.14 -10.36
N ARG A 545 7.80 3.62 -10.46
CA ARG A 545 9.00 2.81 -10.71
C ARG A 545 10.13 3.12 -9.75
#